data_AF-G9X1B5-F1
#
_entry.id   AF-G9X1B5-F1
#
_cell.length_a   1.000
_cell.length_b   1.000
_cell.length_c   1.000
_cell.angle_alpha   90.00
_cell.angle_beta   90.00
_cell.angle_gamma   90.00
#
_symmetry.space_group_name_H-M   'P 1'
#
loop_
_entity.id
_entity.type
_entity.pdbx_description
1 polymer ?
#
loop_
_entity_poly.entity_id
_entity_poly.type
_entity_poly.pdbx_seq_one_letter_code
_entity_poly.pdbx_strand_id
1 'polypeptide(L)'
;MKDINSLSHSKWRCQYHIVFAPKFRRKEVYGKIKLDIGKILRKLCEQKGVEIIQAQACVDHIHMLVSIPPSLSVSQFVGYLKGKSSLMIFDRHANLKYKYGNRHFWCRGYYVDTVG
;
A
#
# COMPACT_ATOMS: atom_id res chain seq x y z
N MET A 1 -22.25 -1.84 -7.42
CA MET A 1 -21.06 -2.53 -6.86
C MET A 1 -21.57 -3.80 -6.19
N LYS A 2 -20.93 -4.97 -6.36
CA LYS A 2 -21.36 -6.17 -5.62
C LYS A 2 -20.88 -6.04 -4.18
N ASP A 3 -21.80 -5.98 -3.22
CA ASP A 3 -21.46 -5.88 -1.80
C ASP A 3 -20.76 -7.14 -1.27
N ILE A 4 -20.97 -8.28 -1.92
CA ILE A 4 -20.41 -9.59 -1.52
C ILE A 4 -19.77 -10.27 -2.73
N ASN A 5 -18.48 -10.60 -2.59
CA ASN A 5 -17.68 -11.33 -3.57
C ASN A 5 -17.86 -12.84 -3.44
N SER A 6 -17.48 -13.59 -4.47
CA SER A 6 -17.69 -15.05 -4.55
C SER A 6 -16.48 -15.77 -5.12
N LEU A 7 -16.15 -16.93 -4.53
CA LEU A 7 -15.27 -17.96 -5.06
C LEU A 7 -16.08 -19.26 -5.20
N SER A 8 -15.48 -20.34 -5.72
CA SER A 8 -16.17 -21.61 -5.99
C SER A 8 -16.91 -22.19 -4.78
N HIS A 9 -16.39 -21.98 -3.56
CA HIS A 9 -16.94 -22.53 -2.32
C HIS A 9 -17.07 -21.50 -1.19
N SER A 10 -16.98 -20.19 -1.49
CA SER A 10 -17.08 -19.16 -0.45
C SER A 10 -17.67 -17.84 -0.96
N LYS A 11 -18.37 -17.14 -0.07
CA LYS A 11 -18.84 -15.77 -0.24
C LYS A 11 -18.13 -14.90 0.79
N TRP A 12 -17.69 -13.71 0.40
CA TRP A 12 -16.84 -12.90 1.28
C TRP A 12 -16.99 -11.40 1.02
N ARG A 13 -16.82 -10.63 2.10
CA ARG A 13 -16.61 -9.18 2.07
C ARG A 13 -15.53 -8.88 3.10
N CYS A 14 -14.29 -8.77 2.63
CA CYS A 14 -13.13 -8.59 3.49
C CYS A 14 -12.51 -7.24 3.18
N GLN A 15 -13.08 -6.19 3.79
CA GLN A 15 -12.64 -4.82 3.60
C GLN A 15 -11.78 -4.38 4.79
N TYR A 16 -10.66 -3.73 4.48
CA TYR A 16 -9.70 -3.29 5.46
C TYR A 16 -9.31 -1.84 5.21
N HIS A 17 -9.28 -1.05 6.28
CA HIS A 17 -8.66 0.27 6.31
C HIS A 17 -7.21 0.12 6.75
N ILE A 18 -6.27 0.44 5.87
CA ILE A 18 -4.84 0.26 6.07
C ILE A 18 -4.17 1.63 6.00
N VAL A 19 -3.32 1.92 6.99
CA VAL A 19 -2.53 3.16 7.05
C VAL A 19 -1.05 2.86 7.27
N PHE A 20 -0.19 3.48 6.47
CA PHE A 20 1.26 3.42 6.66
C PHE A 20 1.94 4.70 6.18
N ALA A 21 3.10 5.00 6.76
CA ALA A 21 3.81 6.27 6.58
C ALA A 21 5.24 6.07 6.04
N PRO A 22 5.81 7.05 5.31
CA PRO A 22 7.23 7.10 5.01
C PRO A 22 8.06 7.12 6.29
N LYS A 23 9.22 6.48 6.27
CA LYS A 23 10.16 6.45 7.39
C LYS A 23 10.57 7.87 7.76
N PHE A 24 10.53 8.17 9.06
CA PHE A 24 10.81 9.50 9.62
C PHE A 24 9.88 10.62 9.13
N ARG A 25 8.68 10.29 8.60
CA ARG A 25 7.69 11.26 8.10
C ARG A 25 8.31 12.33 7.17
N ARG A 26 9.16 11.90 6.23
CA ARG A 26 9.86 12.78 5.28
C ARG A 26 8.90 13.38 4.24
N LYS A 27 8.13 14.39 4.67
CA LYS A 27 7.04 15.04 3.91
C LYS A 27 7.47 15.58 2.55
N GLU A 28 8.62 16.23 2.46
CA GLU A 28 9.06 16.90 1.23
C GLU A 28 9.31 15.93 0.08
N VAL A 29 10.12 14.89 0.31
CA VAL A 29 10.40 13.88 -0.72
C VAL A 29 9.13 13.14 -1.07
N TYR A 30 8.40 12.68 -0.05
CA TYR A 30 7.14 11.96 -0.25
C TYR A 30 6.14 12.79 -1.07
N GLY A 31 6.02 14.09 -0.79
CA GLY A 31 5.17 15.02 -1.53
C GLY A 31 5.56 15.14 -3.00
N LYS A 32 6.87 15.25 -3.30
CA LYS A 32 7.38 15.36 -4.68
C LYS A 32 7.09 14.13 -5.54
N ILE A 33 7.15 12.93 -4.95
CA ILE A 33 6.95 11.66 -5.69
C ILE A 33 5.58 11.02 -5.44
N LYS A 34 4.65 11.75 -4.81
CA LYS A 34 3.35 11.26 -4.36
C LYS A 34 2.50 10.65 -5.49
N LEU A 35 2.52 11.27 -6.67
CA LEU A 35 1.80 10.79 -7.85
C LEU A 35 2.34 9.43 -8.31
N ASP A 36 3.66 9.27 -8.35
CA ASP A 36 4.29 8.02 -8.79
C ASP A 36 4.13 6.91 -7.76
N ILE A 37 4.19 7.23 -6.47
CA ILE A 37 3.82 6.30 -5.39
C ILE A 37 2.41 5.77 -5.61
N GLY A 38 1.44 6.64 -5.89
CA GLY A 38 0.06 6.24 -6.17
C GLY A 38 -0.04 5.27 -7.34
N LYS A 39 0.68 5.53 -8.44
CA LYS A 39 0.73 4.62 -9.61
C LYS A 39 1.35 3.26 -9.26
N ILE A 40 2.44 3.26 -8.50
CA ILE A 40 3.12 2.04 -8.06
C ILE A 40 2.19 1.18 -7.18
N LEU A 41 1.53 1.80 -6.20
CA LEU A 41 0.64 1.08 -5.28
C LEU A 41 -0.57 0.47 -5.99
N ARG A 42 -1.19 1.20 -6.92
CA ARG A 42 -2.30 0.66 -7.75
C ARG A 42 -1.86 -0.58 -8.53
N LYS A 43 -0.73 -0.48 -9.24
CA LYS A 43 -0.16 -1.62 -9.99
C LYS A 43 0.10 -2.83 -9.10
N LEU A 44 0.65 -2.63 -7.89
CA LEU A 44 0.94 -3.72 -6.97
C LEU A 44 -0.33 -4.36 -6.39
N CYS A 45 -1.39 -3.58 -6.18
CA CYS A 45 -2.69 -4.11 -5.75
C CYS A 45 -3.32 -4.98 -6.84
N GLU A 46 -3.32 -4.49 -8.08
CA GLU A 46 -3.78 -5.25 -9.26
C GLU A 46 -3.03 -6.59 -9.40
N GLN A 47 -1.71 -6.58 -9.25
CA GLN A 47 -0.88 -7.80 -9.30
C GLN A 47 -1.21 -8.83 -8.21
N LYS A 48 -1.83 -8.41 -7.10
CA LYS A 48 -2.27 -9.30 -6.01
C LYS A 48 -3.77 -9.58 -6.03
N GLY A 49 -4.50 -9.09 -7.02
CA GLY A 49 -5.96 -9.21 -7.07
C GLY A 49 -6.64 -8.52 -5.88
N VAL A 50 -6.02 -7.47 -5.34
CA VAL A 50 -6.59 -6.65 -4.27
C VAL A 50 -7.26 -5.44 -4.89
N GLU A 51 -8.54 -5.26 -4.61
CA GLU A 51 -9.32 -4.14 -5.10
C GLU A 51 -9.12 -2.93 -4.19
N ILE A 52 -8.84 -1.77 -4.79
CA ILE A 52 -8.78 -0.49 -4.07
C ILE A 52 -10.15 0.16 -4.17
N ILE A 53 -10.86 0.25 -3.05
CA ILE A 53 -12.17 0.92 -2.97
C ILE A 53 -11.92 2.43 -2.90
N GLN A 54 -11.04 2.86 -2.00
CA GLN A 54 -10.59 4.24 -1.86
C GLN A 54 -9.12 4.25 -1.47
N ALA A 55 -8.35 5.19 -1.99
CA ALA A 55 -6.98 5.41 -1.54
C ALA A 55 -6.65 6.89 -1.61
N GLN A 56 -6.05 7.40 -0.53
CA GLN A 56 -5.57 8.76 -0.44
C GLN A 56 -4.14 8.75 0.04
N ALA A 57 -3.26 9.35 -0.76
CA ALA A 57 -1.97 9.75 -0.27
C ALA A 57 -2.18 11.06 0.51
N CYS A 58 -1.91 11.08 1.80
CA CYS A 58 -2.01 12.27 2.66
C CYS A 58 -0.71 13.09 2.56
N VAL A 59 -0.42 13.95 3.53
CA VAL A 59 0.82 14.76 3.54
C VAL A 59 2.02 13.92 4.01
N ASP A 60 1.81 13.01 4.96
CA ASP A 60 2.87 12.22 5.60
C ASP A 60 2.55 10.74 5.76
N HIS A 61 1.45 10.24 5.20
CA HIS A 61 1.05 8.85 5.25
C HIS A 61 0.06 8.52 4.13
N ILE A 62 -0.26 7.25 3.96
CA ILE A 62 -1.23 6.76 2.98
C ILE A 62 -2.39 6.12 3.72
N HIS A 63 -3.61 6.46 3.31
CA HIS A 63 -4.85 5.76 3.65
C HIS A 63 -5.28 4.89 2.47
N MET A 64 -5.61 3.64 2.74
CA MET A 64 -6.18 2.73 1.75
C MET A 64 -7.35 1.98 2.36
N LEU A 65 -8.51 2.06 1.72
CA LEU A 65 -9.61 1.14 1.91
C LEU A 65 -9.55 0.10 0.78
N VAL A 66 -9.26 -1.13 1.14
CA VAL A 66 -9.03 -2.23 0.19
C VAL A 66 -9.91 -3.43 0.49
N SER A 67 -10.31 -4.15 -0.56
CA SER A 67 -10.93 -5.46 -0.47
C SER A 67 -9.90 -6.53 -0.77
N ILE A 68 -9.54 -7.34 0.24
CA ILE A 68 -8.48 -8.36 0.15
C ILE A 68 -9.13 -9.74 0.12
N PRO A 69 -8.82 -10.61 -0.87
CA PRO A 69 -9.34 -11.97 -0.89
C PRO A 69 -9.00 -12.75 0.39
N PRO A 70 -9.91 -13.58 0.92
CA PRO A 70 -9.70 -14.30 2.18
C PRO A 70 -8.54 -15.30 2.15
N SER A 71 -8.09 -15.69 0.95
CA SER A 71 -6.90 -16.54 0.74
C SER A 71 -5.58 -15.80 0.93
N LEU A 72 -5.59 -14.46 0.98
CA LEU A 72 -4.41 -13.62 1.16
C LEU A 72 -4.46 -12.93 2.53
N SER A 73 -3.48 -13.20 3.39
CA SER A 73 -3.45 -12.55 4.69
C SER A 73 -3.10 -11.06 4.58
N VAL A 74 -3.70 -10.24 5.45
CA VAL A 74 -3.46 -8.79 5.46
C VAL A 74 -1.99 -8.47 5.72
N SER A 75 -1.34 -9.20 6.63
CA SER A 75 0.08 -9.01 6.96
C SER A 75 0.99 -9.33 5.78
N GLN A 76 0.71 -10.40 5.03
CA GLN A 76 1.44 -10.75 3.80
C GLN A 76 1.24 -9.69 2.72
N PHE A 77 0.01 -9.22 2.52
CA PHE A 77 -0.29 -8.18 1.55
C PHE A 77 0.44 -6.87 1.86
N VAL A 78 0.36 -6.38 3.11
CA VAL A 78 1.02 -5.14 3.51
C VAL A 78 2.55 -5.25 3.43
N GLY A 79 3.10 -6.40 3.82
CA GLY A 79 4.53 -6.69 3.67
C GLY A 79 5.00 -6.64 2.22
N TYR A 80 4.26 -7.30 1.32
CA TYR A 80 4.49 -7.24 -0.13
C TYR A 80 4.38 -5.81 -0.67
N LEU A 81 3.29 -5.11 -0.34
CA LEU A 81 2.98 -3.78 -0.86
C LEU A 81 4.07 -2.78 -0.48
N LYS A 82 4.46 -2.72 0.81
CA LYS A 82 5.53 -1.84 1.30
C LYS A 82 6.90 -2.24 0.77
N GLY A 83 7.21 -3.53 0.71
CA GLY A 83 8.49 -4.04 0.23
C GLY A 83 8.74 -3.74 -1.24
N LYS A 84 7.81 -4.18 -2.12
CA LYS A 84 7.94 -3.98 -3.57
C LYS A 84 7.83 -2.51 -3.97
N SER A 85 6.95 -1.73 -3.34
CA SER A 85 6.89 -0.29 -3.61
C SER A 85 8.19 0.42 -3.25
N SER A 86 8.82 0.08 -2.11
CA SER A 86 10.12 0.67 -1.74
C SER A 86 11.17 0.42 -2.83
N LEU A 87 11.25 -0.81 -3.34
CA LEU A 87 12.20 -1.16 -4.41
C LEU A 87 11.93 -0.35 -5.68
N MET A 88 10.67 -0.27 -6.14
CA MET A 88 10.29 0.48 -7.34
C MET A 88 10.51 1.98 -7.20
N ILE A 89 10.29 2.54 -6.00
CA ILE A 89 10.56 3.95 -5.71
C ILE A 89 12.06 4.24 -5.80
N PHE A 90 12.91 3.39 -5.22
CA PHE A 90 14.36 3.58 -5.28
C PHE A 90 14.94 3.39 -6.69
N ASP A 91 14.34 2.51 -7.48
CA ASP A 91 14.72 2.27 -8.87
C ASP A 91 14.40 3.50 -9.76
N ARG A 92 13.16 4.01 -9.67
CA ARG A 92 12.72 5.18 -10.47
C ARG A 92 13.31 6.51 -10.01
N HIS A 93 13.60 6.63 -8.71
CA HIS A 93 14.12 7.86 -8.12
C HIS A 93 15.52 7.60 -7.55
N ALA A 94 16.47 7.29 -8.44
CA ALA A 94 17.85 6.96 -8.10
C ALA A 94 18.55 8.02 -7.21
N ASN A 95 18.17 9.30 -7.34
CA ASN A 95 18.67 10.39 -6.49
C ASN A 95 18.30 10.25 -5.00
N LEU A 96 17.30 9.43 -4.66
CA LEU A 96 16.95 9.10 -3.27
C LEU A 96 17.91 8.06 -2.67
N LYS A 97 18.62 7.29 -3.50
CA LYS A 97 19.53 6.22 -3.07
C LYS A 97 20.76 6.75 -2.33
N TYR A 98 21.18 7.99 -2.61
CA TYR A 98 22.37 8.62 -2.03
C TYR A 98 22.09 9.51 -0.81
N LYS A 99 20.86 10.00 -0.62
CA LYS A 99 20.50 10.82 0.56
C LYS A 99 20.16 9.99 1.82
N TYR A 100 19.91 8.69 1.68
CA TYR A 100 19.31 7.88 2.74
C TYR A 100 19.98 6.52 2.84
N GLY A 101 21.21 6.45 3.38
CA GLY A 101 22.08 5.26 3.47
C GLY A 101 21.50 3.97 4.10
N ASN A 102 20.19 3.91 4.37
CA ASN A 102 19.41 2.72 4.65
C ASN A 102 18.22 2.65 3.68
N ARG A 103 18.13 1.58 2.87
CA ARG A 103 17.09 1.35 1.82
C ARG A 103 15.68 1.07 2.38
N HIS A 104 15.20 1.93 3.27
CA HIS A 104 13.87 1.84 3.87
C HIS A 104 13.07 3.10 3.55
N PHE A 105 12.07 2.96 2.68
CA PHE A 105 11.18 4.07 2.34
C PHE A 105 10.03 4.24 3.36
N TRP A 106 9.42 3.13 3.79
CA TRP A 106 8.31 3.12 4.76
C TRP A 106 8.76 2.87 6.20
N CYS A 107 7.93 3.26 7.16
CA CYS A 107 8.02 2.81 8.55
C CYS A 107 7.86 1.27 8.64
N ARG A 108 8.42 0.65 9.70
CA ARG A 108 8.28 -0.80 9.92
C ARG A 108 6.82 -1.20 10.16
N GLY A 109 6.12 -0.48 11.06
CA GLY A 109 4.72 -0.73 11.38
C GLY A 109 3.73 -0.26 10.29
N TYR A 110 2.48 -0.65 10.49
CA TYR A 110 1.30 -0.17 9.77
C TYR A 110 0.11 -0.29 10.72
N TYR A 111 -0.93 0.48 10.48
CA TYR A 111 -2.22 0.34 11.14
C TYR A 111 -3.18 -0.40 10.21
N VAL A 112 -4.05 -1.22 10.78
CA VAL A 112 -5.09 -1.94 10.07
C VAL A 112 -6.34 -1.99 10.93
N ASP A 113 -7.48 -1.77 10.30
CA ASP A 113 -8.80 -1.96 10.88
C ASP A 113 -9.72 -2.66 9.89
N THR A 114 -10.67 -3.42 10.40
CA THR A 114 -11.72 -4.07 9.60
C THR A 114 -12.86 -3.09 9.34
N VAL A 115 -13.44 -3.14 8.14
CA VAL A 115 -14.60 -2.31 7.77
C VAL A 115 -15.78 -3.24 7.46
N GLY A 116 -16.93 -2.99 8.11
CA GLY A 116 -18.15 -3.78 8.01
C GLY A 116 -19.39 -2.92 7.95
#